data_AF-A0A2N2DDM5-F1
#
_entry.id   AF-A0A2N2DDM5-F1
#
_cell.length_a   1.000
_cell.length_b   1.000
_cell.length_c   1.000
_cell.angle_alpha   90.00
_cell.angle_beta   90.00
_cell.angle_gamma   90.00
#
_symmetry.space_group_name_H-M   'P 1'
#
loop_
_entity.id
_entity.type
_entity.pdbx_description
1 polymer ?
#
loop_
_entity_poly.entity_id
_entity_poly.type
_entity_poly.pdbx_seq_one_letter_code
_entity_poly.pdbx_strand_id
1 'polypeptide(L)'
;MLSTPVFVALMAVSGLGLVLGAVYHFVPEKIVGRRIKDHHRETARKDDEFRKWLELEIKTQIKRCRRLGMIIVIIEAIFMAYIINLWLKSF
;
A
#
# COMPACT_ATOMS: atom_id res chain seq x y z
N MET A 1 9.33 -30.18 3.44
CA MET A 1 8.46 -30.29 2.26
C MET A 1 7.25 -29.40 2.47
N LEU A 2 7.04 -28.42 1.58
CA LEU A 2 5.85 -27.56 1.61
C LEU A 2 4.68 -28.34 1.00
N SER A 3 3.65 -28.66 1.77
CA SER A 3 2.49 -29.36 1.23
C SER A 3 1.71 -28.44 0.28
N THR A 4 1.08 -29.02 -0.75
CA THR A 4 0.26 -28.28 -1.73
C THR A 4 -0.77 -27.32 -1.09
N PRO A 5 -1.52 -27.68 -0.02
CA PRO A 5 -2.44 -26.73 0.61
C PRO A 5 -1.71 -25.54 1.26
N VAL A 6 -0.55 -25.76 1.87
CA VAL A 6 0.26 -24.68 2.47
C VAL A 6 0.82 -23.75 1.39
N PHE A 7 1.27 -24.31 0.26
CA PHE A 7 1.71 -23.52 -0.89
C PHE A 7 0.59 -22.60 -1.42
N VAL A 8 -0.60 -23.16 -1.66
CA VAL A 8 -1.75 -22.40 -2.17
C VAL A 8 -2.14 -21.27 -1.22
N ALA A 9 -2.16 -21.54 0.10
CA ALA A 9 -2.46 -20.53 1.11
C ALA A 9 -1.43 -19.38 1.09
N LEU A 10 -0.14 -19.68 1.03
CA LEU A 10 0.92 -18.68 0.98
C LEU A 10 0.86 -17.84 -0.30
N MET A 11 0.60 -18.47 -1.45
CA MET A 11 0.42 -17.77 -2.72
C MET A 11 -0.81 -16.85 -2.70
N ALA A 12 -1.92 -17.29 -2.10
CA ALA A 12 -3.12 -16.47 -1.96
C ALA A 12 -2.88 -15.24 -1.06
N VAL A 13 -2.23 -15.42 0.09
CA VAL A 13 -1.89 -14.32 1.00
C VAL A 13 -0.95 -13.32 0.31
N SER A 14 0.08 -13.80 -0.38
CA SER A 14 1.01 -12.92 -1.09
C SER A 14 0.34 -12.18 -2.27
N GLY A 15 -0.58 -12.87 -2.98
CA GLY A 15 -1.41 -12.25 -4.00
C GLY A 15 -2.29 -11.11 -3.46
N LEU A 16 -2.88 -11.27 -2.27
CA LEU A 16 -3.61 -10.18 -1.60
C LEU A 16 -2.68 -9.02 -1.22
N GLY A 17 -1.43 -9.31 -0.82
CA GLY A 17 -0.40 -8.31 -0.58
C GLY A 17 -0.05 -7.49 -1.83
N LEU A 18 0.08 -8.13 -3.00
CA LEU A 18 0.28 -7.44 -4.27
C LEU A 18 -0.88 -6.50 -4.61
N VAL A 19 -2.11 -6.97 -4.45
CA VAL A 19 -3.31 -6.15 -4.66
C VAL A 19 -3.31 -4.96 -3.71
N LEU A 20 -2.96 -5.17 -2.44
CA LEU A 20 -2.85 -4.10 -1.45
C LEU A 20 -1.79 -3.05 -1.88
N GLY A 21 -0.61 -3.51 -2.28
CA GLY A 21 0.46 -2.64 -2.78
C GLY A 21 0.02 -1.82 -4.00
N ALA A 22 -0.69 -2.45 -4.94
CA ALA A 22 -1.27 -1.78 -6.11
C ALA A 22 -2.31 -0.71 -5.71
N VAL A 23 -3.19 -1.01 -4.75
CA VAL A 23 -4.19 -0.04 -4.24
C VAL A 23 -3.50 1.18 -3.62
N TYR A 24 -2.45 0.97 -2.82
CA TYR A 24 -1.65 2.06 -2.24
C TYR A 24 -0.91 2.88 -3.29
N HIS A 25 -0.52 2.28 -4.41
CA HIS A 25 0.19 2.94 -5.49
C HIS A 25 -0.73 3.74 -6.43
N PHE A 26 -1.80 3.12 -6.91
CA PHE A 26 -2.68 3.69 -7.93
C PHE A 26 -3.84 4.53 -7.37
N VAL A 27 -4.24 4.30 -6.11
CA VAL A 27 -5.37 5.00 -5.49
C VAL A 27 -5.01 5.66 -4.13
N PRO A 28 -3.84 6.32 -3.99
CA PRO A 28 -3.42 6.92 -2.72
C PRO A 28 -4.30 8.09 -2.28
N GLU A 29 -4.97 8.78 -3.22
CA GLU A 29 -5.81 9.94 -2.93
C GLU A 29 -7.03 9.54 -2.07
N LYS A 30 -7.61 8.37 -2.32
CA LYS A 30 -8.72 7.84 -1.50
C LYS A 30 -8.25 7.46 -0.10
N ILE A 31 -7.03 6.93 0.02
CA ILE A 31 -6.45 6.51 1.31
C ILE A 31 -6.08 7.72 2.17
N VAL A 32 -5.41 8.71 1.58
CA VAL A 32 -5.04 9.95 2.27
C VAL A 32 -6.28 10.80 2.55
N GLY A 33 -7.22 10.86 1.60
CA GLY A 33 -8.48 11.60 1.74
C GLY A 33 -9.30 11.15 2.94
N ARG A 34 -9.37 9.85 3.22
CA ARG A 34 -10.05 9.29 4.40
C ARG A 34 -9.41 9.69 5.75
N ARG A 35 -8.14 10.10 5.75
CA ARG A 35 -7.44 10.56 6.98
C ARG A 35 -7.68 12.04 7.27
N ILE A 36 -8.10 12.82 6.29
CA ILE A 36 -8.39 14.24 6.46
C ILE A 36 -9.81 14.36 7.04
N LYS A 37 -9.90 14.66 8.34
CA LYS A 37 -11.18 14.94 9.02
C LYS A 37 -11.80 16.26 8.55
N ASP A 38 -13.11 16.37 8.66
CA ASP A 38 -13.89 17.54 8.21
C ASP A 38 -13.46 18.85 8.91
N HIS A 39 -13.11 18.81 10.20
CA HIS A 39 -12.61 19.98 10.91
C HIS A 39 -11.31 20.56 10.32
N HIS A 40 -10.42 19.74 9.72
CA HIS A 40 -9.23 20.26 9.04
C HIS A 40 -9.61 21.07 7.80
N ARG A 41 -10.69 20.69 7.11
CA ARG A 41 -11.20 21.44 5.95
C ARG A 41 -11.86 22.75 6.38
N GLU A 42 -12.56 22.75 7.51
CA GLU A 42 -13.17 23.96 8.08
C GLU A 42 -12.12 24.99 8.51
N THR A 43 -11.06 24.55 9.19
CA THR A 43 -9.94 25.43 9.58
C THR A 43 -9.21 25.97 8.36
N ALA A 44 -9.01 25.15 7.32
CA ALA A 44 -8.39 25.59 6.06
C ALA A 44 -9.23 26.61 5.27
N ARG A 45 -10.51 26.81 5.59
CA ARG A 45 -11.32 27.89 5.00
C ARG A 45 -11.12 29.23 5.71
N LYS A 46 -10.67 29.21 6.97
CA LYS A 46 -10.52 30.39 7.82
C LYS A 46 -9.09 30.93 7.83
N ASP A 47 -8.12 30.08 7.52
CA ASP A 47 -6.69 30.40 7.53
C ASP A 47 -6.02 29.97 6.21
N ASP A 48 -5.58 30.97 5.46
CA ASP A 48 -4.95 30.80 4.15
C ASP A 48 -3.54 30.16 4.22
N GLU A 49 -2.82 30.39 5.32
CA GLU A 49 -1.51 29.79 5.53
C GLU A 49 -1.66 28.31 5.88
N PHE A 50 -2.60 28.00 6.77
CA PHE A 50 -2.95 26.61 7.10
C PHE A 50 -3.46 25.84 5.87
N ARG A 51 -4.25 26.48 4.99
CA ARG A 51 -4.70 25.88 3.73
C ARG A 51 -3.53 25.44 2.85
N LYS A 52 -2.56 26.33 2.61
CA LYS A 52 -1.38 26.04 1.79
C LYS A 52 -0.54 24.92 2.39
N TRP A 53 -0.35 24.95 3.70
CA TRP A 53 0.36 23.90 4.42
C TRP A 53 -0.35 22.54 4.29
N LEU A 54 -1.67 22.50 4.48
CA LEU A 54 -2.47 21.28 4.40
C LEU A 54 -2.41 20.68 2.98
N GLU A 55 -2.49 21.50 1.93
CA GLU A 55 -2.36 21.02 0.55
C GLU A 55 -0.98 20.42 0.26
N LEU A 56 0.08 21.03 0.77
CA LEU A 56 1.46 20.52 0.63
C LEU A 56 1.64 19.19 1.38
N GLU A 57 1.09 19.10 2.59
CA GLU A 57 1.14 17.88 3.40
C GLU A 57 0.36 16.74 2.71
N ILE A 58 -0.83 17.02 2.16
CA ILE A 58 -1.61 16.03 1.41
C ILE A 58 -0.82 15.51 0.20
N LYS A 59 -0.21 16.40 -0.59
CA LYS A 59 0.66 16.00 -1.72
C LYS A 59 1.83 15.13 -1.26
N THR A 60 2.43 15.47 -0.12
CA THR A 60 3.54 14.70 0.47
C THR A 60 3.08 13.32 0.92
N GLN A 61 1.94 13.23 1.59
CA GLN A 61 1.33 11.98 2.05
C GLN A 61 0.94 11.09 0.87
N ILE A 62 0.40 11.65 -0.21
CA ILE A 62 0.12 10.92 -1.46
C ILE A 62 1.42 10.32 -2.01
N LYS A 63 2.49 11.13 -2.15
CA LYS A 63 3.79 10.65 -2.66
C LYS A 63 4.39 9.55 -1.79
N ARG A 64 4.24 9.65 -0.46
CA ARG A 64 4.69 8.61 0.50
C ARG A 64 3.85 7.34 0.36
N CYS A 65 2.54 7.48 0.24
CA CYS A 65 1.61 6.37 0.05
C CYS A 65 1.92 5.59 -1.24
N ARG A 66 2.20 6.30 -2.35
CA ARG A 66 2.63 5.66 -3.61
C ARG A 66 3.92 4.88 -3.49
N ARG A 67 4.92 5.43 -2.77
CA ARG A 67 6.19 4.76 -2.52
C ARG A 67 6.00 3.52 -1.66
N LEU A 68 5.18 3.61 -0.61
CA LEU A 68 4.83 2.46 0.23
C LEU A 68 4.17 1.35 -0.59
N GLY A 69 3.22 1.70 -1.46
CA GLY A 69 2.59 0.75 -2.38
C GLY A 69 3.61 0.01 -3.25
N MET A 70 4.56 0.73 -3.86
CA MET A 70 5.65 0.09 -4.63
C MET A 70 6.53 -0.81 -3.78
N ILE A 71 6.88 -0.40 -2.56
CA ILE A 71 7.69 -1.21 -1.64
C ILE A 71 6.96 -2.52 -1.33
N ILE A 72 5.66 -2.47 -1.03
CA ILE A 72 4.84 -3.67 -0.79
C ILE A 72 4.86 -4.57 -2.02
N VAL A 73 4.65 -4.03 -3.22
CA VAL A 73 4.68 -4.83 -4.47
C VAL A 73 6.02 -5.54 -4.66
N ILE A 74 7.14 -4.84 -4.42
CA ILE A 74 8.49 -5.44 -4.55
C ILE A 74 8.70 -6.56 -3.53
N ILE A 75 8.33 -6.33 -2.26
CA ILE A 75 8.48 -7.32 -1.19
C ILE A 75 7.65 -8.57 -1.52
N GLU A 76 6.40 -8.40 -1.93
CA GLU A 76 5.51 -9.51 -2.26
C GLU A 76 6.00 -10.29 -3.49
N ALA A 77 6.52 -9.60 -4.52
CA ALA A 77 7.12 -10.27 -5.68
C ALA A 77 8.33 -11.13 -5.28
N ILE A 78 9.21 -10.62 -4.40
CA ILE A 78 10.34 -11.40 -3.85
C ILE A 78 9.82 -12.59 -3.04
N PHE A 79 8.79 -12.39 -2.22
CA PHE A 79 8.21 -13.42 -1.39
C PHE A 79 7.56 -14.54 -2.21
N MET A 80 6.82 -14.20 -3.27
CA MET A 80 6.28 -15.18 -4.23
C MET A 80 7.38 -16.00 -4.89
N ALA A 81 8.45 -15.36 -5.37
CA ALA A 81 9.58 -16.06 -5.97
C ALA A 81 10.22 -17.06 -4.98
N TYR A 82 10.32 -16.68 -3.71
CA TYR A 82 10.82 -17.54 -2.64
C TYR A 82 9.87 -18.72 -2.35
N ILE A 83 8.55 -18.49 -2.26
CA ILE A 83 7.55 -19.54 -2.05
C ILE A 83 7.60 -20.57 -3.19
N ILE A 84 7.68 -20.10 -4.45
CA ILE A 84 7.79 -20.96 -5.63
C ILE A 84 9.07 -21.81 -5.56
N ASN A 85 10.22 -21.20 -5.21
CA ASN A 85 11.49 -21.92 -5.07
C ASN A 85 11.42 -23.01 -3.99
N LEU A 86 10.79 -22.73 -2.83
CA LEU A 86 10.60 -23.72 -1.77
C LEU A 86 9.69 -24.88 -2.20
N TRP A 87 8.66 -24.59 -2.98
CA TRP A 87 7.75 -25.61 -3.51
C TRP A 87 8.46 -26.51 -4.53
N LEU A 88 9.23 -25.93 -5.46
CA LEU A 88 10.03 -26.68 -6.44
C LEU A 88 11.05 -27.62 -5.78
N LYS A 89 11.71 -27.17 -4.70
CA LYS A 89 12.64 -28.00 -3.91
C LYS A 89 11.96 -29.05 -3.03
N SER A 90 10.63 -29.04 -2.95
CA SER A 90 9.86 -30.03 -2.18
C SER A 90 9.42 -31.23 -3.02
N PHE A 91 9.70 -31.22 -4.33
CA PHE A 91 9.65 -32.37 -5.25
C PHE A 91 11.04 -32.95 -5.44
#